data_AF-A0A949LUM8-F1
#
_entry.id   AF-A0A949LUM8-F1
#
_cell.length_a   1.000
_cell.length_b   1.000
_cell.length_c   1.000
_cell.angle_alpha   90.00
_cell.angle_beta   90.00
_cell.angle_gamma   90.00
#
_symmetry.space_group_name_H-M   'P 1'
#
loop_
_entity.id
_entity.type
_entity.pdbx_description
1 polymer ?
#
loop_
_entity_poly.entity_id
_entity_poly.type
_entity_poly.pdbx_seq_one_letter_code
_entity_poly.pdbx_strand_id
1 'polypeptide(L)' 'AQHDVVLHLYGKSDPRPGRKMAHVTCLGSTLTQALGRARTVADILGLDVGDGLA' A
#
# COMPACT_ATOMS: atom_id res chain seq x y z
N ALA A 1 14.62 -0.12 -0.99
CA ALA A 1 13.70 0.35 0.07
C ALA A 1 12.93 1.54 -0.47
N GLN A 2 11.62 1.62 -0.20
CA GLN A 2 10.79 2.78 -0.57
C GLN A 2 10.86 3.83 0.56
N HIS A 3 11.21 5.07 0.22
CA HIS A 3 11.22 6.19 1.18
C HIS A 3 9.82 6.81 1.29
N ASP A 4 9.50 7.37 2.46
CA ASP A 4 8.19 7.93 2.82
C ASP A 4 7.00 6.99 2.55
N VAL A 5 7.27 5.69 2.69
CA VAL A 5 6.27 4.61 2.66
C VAL A 5 6.29 3.94 4.03
N VAL A 6 5.13 3.94 4.69
CA VAL A 6 4.98 3.40 6.05
C VAL A 6 3.94 2.28 6.03
N LEU A 7 4.38 1.08 6.38
CA LEU A 7 3.51 -0.07 6.61
C LEU A 7 3.00 -0.04 8.05
N HIS A 8 1.68 -0.08 8.24
CA HIS A 8 1.05 -0.23 9.53
C HIS A 8 0.31 -1.58 9.61
N LEU A 9 0.91 -2.53 10.32
CA LEU A 9 0.29 -3.82 10.63
C LEU A 9 -0.64 -3.70 11.83
N TYR A 10 -1.84 -4.26 11.75
CA TYR A 10 -2.81 -4.20 12.86
C TYR A 10 -2.58 -5.24 13.96
N GLY A 11 -1.56 -6.10 13.85
CA GLY A 11 -1.27 -7.14 14.84
C GLY A 11 -2.33 -8.25 14.95
N LYS A 12 -3.19 -8.42 13.94
CA LYS A 12 -4.20 -9.50 13.91
C LYS A 12 -3.53 -10.83 13.59
N SER A 13 -3.76 -11.85 14.42
CA SER A 13 -3.13 -13.17 14.29
C SER A 13 -3.78 -14.10 13.26
N ASP A 14 -5.03 -13.83 12.88
CA ASP A 14 -5.85 -14.71 12.03
C ASP A 14 -6.21 -14.03 10.70
N PRO A 15 -5.42 -14.19 9.63
CA PRO A 15 -5.75 -13.67 8.31
C PRO A 15 -6.92 -14.45 7.70
N ARG A 16 -7.91 -13.71 7.16
CA ARG A 16 -9.08 -14.27 6.46
C ARG A 16 -9.32 -13.52 5.15
N PRO A 17 -9.84 -14.17 4.09
CA PRO A 17 -10.17 -13.48 2.84
C PRO A 17 -11.02 -12.23 3.08
N GLY A 18 -10.62 -11.10 2.49
CA GLY A 18 -11.27 -9.79 2.65
C GLY A 18 -11.03 -9.08 3.99
N ARG A 19 -10.41 -9.72 4.99
CA ARG A 19 -10.12 -9.07 6.27
C ARG A 19 -8.95 -8.11 6.12
N LYS A 20 -9.16 -6.83 6.46
CA LYS A 20 -8.08 -5.83 6.47
C LYS A 20 -7.07 -6.16 7.58
N MET A 21 -5.83 -6.46 7.19
CA MET A 21 -4.74 -6.84 8.10
C MET A 21 -3.72 -5.72 8.33
N ALA A 22 -3.65 -4.77 7.40
CA ALA A 22 -2.73 -3.64 7.44
C ALA A 22 -3.29 -2.48 6.62
N HIS A 23 -2.57 -1.36 6.62
CA HIS A 23 -2.56 -0.40 5.51
C HIS A 23 -1.13 0.08 5.26
N VAL A 24 -0.93 0.67 4.08
CA VAL A 24 0.31 1.36 3.74
C VAL A 24 -0.01 2.80 3.42
N THR A 25 0.70 3.73 4.06
CA THR A 25 0.64 5.16 3.74
C THR A 25 1.84 5.50 2.87
N CYS A 26 1.58 6.04 1.68
CA CYS A 26 2.60 6.52 0.75
C CYS A 26 2.51 8.04 0.67
N LEU A 27 3.53 8.74 1.13
CA LEU A 27 3.61 10.20 1.01
C LEU A 27 4.37 10.59 -0.27
N GLY A 28 4.28 11.85 -0.67
CA GLY A 28 5.02 12.43 -1.78
C GLY A 28 4.85 13.95 -1.76
N SER A 29 5.78 14.70 -2.37
CA SER A 29 5.61 16.16 -2.47
C SER A 29 4.54 16.54 -3.51
N THR A 30 4.14 15.58 -4.35
CA THR A 30 3.04 15.69 -5.30
C THR A 30 2.17 14.44 -5.26
N LEU A 31 0.93 14.56 -5.74
CA LEU A 31 0.03 13.42 -5.89
C LEU A 31 0.64 12.33 -6.78
N THR A 32 1.25 12.71 -7.91
CA THR A 32 1.91 11.78 -8.83
C THR A 32 3.01 10.96 -8.15
N GLN A 33 3.79 11.58 -7.27
CA GLN A 33 4.82 10.85 -6.52
C GLN A 33 4.19 9.87 -5.53
N ALA A 34 3.18 10.29 -4.77
CA ALA A 34 2.49 9.41 -3.82
C ALA A 34 1.83 8.21 -4.53
N LEU A 35 1.17 8.45 -5.66
CA LEU A 35 0.57 7.38 -6.49
C LEU A 35 1.64 6.46 -7.09
N GLY A 36 2.75 6.99 -7.60
CA GLY A 36 3.86 6.18 -8.10
C GLY A 36 4.43 5.24 -7.04
N ARG A 37 4.62 5.73 -5.82
CA ARG A 37 5.04 4.91 -4.66
C ARG A 37 4.00 3.86 -4.31
N ALA A 38 2.71 4.22 -4.29
CA ALA A 38 1.62 3.29 -4.03
C ALA A 38 1.55 2.15 -5.07
N ARG A 39 1.76 2.47 -6.36
CA ARG A 39 1.83 1.47 -7.45
C ARG A 39 3.00 0.51 -7.22
N THR A 40 4.20 1.03 -6.94
CA THR A 40 5.35 0.16 -6.63
C THR A 40 5.12 -0.72 -5.40
N VAL A 41 4.44 -0.22 -4.36
CA VAL A 41 4.06 -1.03 -3.20
C VAL A 41 3.07 -2.12 -3.59
N ALA A 42 2.05 -1.81 -4.40
CA ALA A 42 1.10 -2.79 -4.89
C ALA A 42 1.79 -3.92 -5.67
N ASP A 43 2.73 -3.58 -6.55
CA ASP A 43 3.53 -4.56 -7.31
C ASP A 43 4.35 -5.46 -6.38
N ILE A 44 5.02 -4.88 -5.38
CA ILE A 44 5.81 -5.63 -4.39
C ILE A 44 4.94 -6.60 -3.58
N LEU A 45 3.71 -6.19 -3.24
CA LEU A 45 2.78 -6.99 -2.43
C LEU A 45 1.89 -7.92 -3.26
N GLY A 46 1.97 -7.88 -4.60
CA GLY A 46 1.12 -8.66 -5.50
C GLY A 46 -0.37 -8.30 -5.40
N LEU A 47 -0.68 -7.03 -5.17
CA LEU A 47 -2.05 -6.54 -5.03
C LEU A 47 -2.58 -6.00 -6.36
N ASP A 48 -3.74 -6.50 -6.79
CA ASP A 48 -4.52 -5.86 -7.84
C ASP A 48 -5.27 -4.64 -7.28
N VAL A 49 -4.89 -3.46 -7.76
CA VAL A 49 -5.45 -2.17 -7.34
C VAL A 49 -6.49 -1.63 -8.33
N GLY A 50 -6.70 -2.31 -9.47
CA GLY A 50 -7.53 -1.83 -10.58
C GLY A 50 -7.25 -0.38 -10.94
N ASP A 51 -8.31 0.39 -11.18
CA ASP A 51 -8.23 1.82 -11.49
C ASP A 51 -8.05 2.70 -10.24
N GLY A 52 -7.98 2.10 -9.04
CA GLY A 52 -7.90 2.84 -7.78
C GLY A 52 -6.61 3.64 -7.59
N LEU A 53 -5.59 3.37 -8.40
CA LEU A 53 -4.33 4.13 -8.45
C LEU A 53 -4.09 4.77 -9.83
N ALA A 54 -5.10 4.84 -10.71
CA ALA A 54 -4.99 5.47 -12.03
C ALA A 54 -4.72 6.97 -11.93
#